data_AF-A0A1R1PNE4-F1
#
_entry.id   AF-A0A1R1PNE4-F1
#
_cell.length_a   1.000
_cell.length_b   1.000
_cell.length_c   1.000
_cell.angle_alpha   90.00
_cell.angle_beta   90.00
_cell.angle_gamma   90.00
#
_symmetry.space_group_name_H-M   'P 1'
#
loop_
_entity.id
_entity.type
_entity.pdbx_description
1 polymer ?
#
loop_
_entity_poly.entity_id
_entity_poly.type
_entity_poly.pdbx_seq_one_letter_code
_entity_poly.pdbx_strand_id
1 'polypeptide(L)'
;MGRILTLATPIAIDELIQRVKKNFELKHLRVCRAPIHDSKLGSGAKKIQKIAICAGSGSSVLVNAGVGSAGKEGAEEVPVDCYFTGEMSHHEVLLAKSKNISVILTEHSNSERGYLKVLQGYMQKELTDVDVVVSKTDKDPLQVE
;
A
#
# COMPACT_ATOMS: atom_id res chain seq x y z
N MET A 1 9.64 -4.81 6.81
CA MET A 1 10.12 -3.98 5.69
C MET A 1 9.52 -4.47 4.37
N GLY A 2 9.40 -3.55 3.40
CA GLY A 2 8.56 -3.68 2.21
C GLY A 2 8.93 -4.78 1.22
N ARG A 3 8.08 -4.93 0.20
CA ARG A 3 8.19 -5.93 -0.88
C ARG A 3 7.81 -5.30 -2.20
N ILE A 4 8.27 -5.92 -3.28
CA ILE A 4 7.77 -5.63 -4.63
C ILE A 4 6.95 -6.84 -5.06
N LEU A 5 5.67 -6.59 -5.33
CA LEU A 5 4.73 -7.57 -5.84
C LEU A 5 4.60 -7.37 -7.35
N THR A 6 4.72 -8.44 -8.13
CA THR A 6 4.36 -8.43 -9.55
C THR A 6 3.11 -9.25 -9.75
N LEU A 7 2.04 -8.64 -10.25
CA LEU A 7 0.80 -9.32 -10.57
C LEU A 7 1.00 -10.20 -11.81
N ALA A 8 0.49 -11.43 -11.76
CA ALA A 8 0.51 -12.34 -12.90
C ALA A 8 -0.24 -11.77 -14.12
N THR A 9 -1.27 -10.97 -13.87
CA THR A 9 -2.03 -10.25 -14.90
C THR A 9 -2.14 -8.78 -14.50
N PRO A 10 -1.72 -7.83 -15.36
CA PRO A 10 -1.91 -6.41 -15.10
C PRO A 10 -3.40 -6.04 -14.96
N ILE A 11 -3.74 -5.19 -13.99
CA ILE A 11 -5.11 -4.76 -13.70
C ILE A 11 -5.26 -3.25 -13.75
N ALA A 12 -6.49 -2.76 -13.96
CA ALA A 12 -6.76 -1.33 -13.87
C ALA A 12 -6.58 -0.84 -12.41
N ILE A 13 -6.19 0.43 -12.24
CA ILE A 13 -6.01 0.97 -10.88
C ILE A 13 -7.31 0.96 -10.07
N ASP A 14 -8.47 1.15 -10.70
CA ASP A 14 -9.76 1.08 -10.04
C ASP A 14 -10.04 -0.32 -9.50
N GLU A 15 -9.62 -1.37 -10.22
CA GLU A 15 -9.72 -2.74 -9.75
C GLU A 15 -8.80 -2.99 -8.54
N LEU A 16 -7.56 -2.50 -8.59
CA LEU A 16 -6.63 -2.58 -7.45
C LEU A 16 -7.22 -1.88 -6.20
N ILE A 17 -7.79 -0.70 -6.36
CA ILE A 17 -8.47 0.05 -5.29
C ILE A 17 -9.59 -0.79 -4.67
N GLN A 18 -10.44 -1.43 -5.47
CA GLN A 18 -11.51 -2.29 -4.95
C GLN A 18 -10.96 -3.51 -4.21
N ARG A 19 -9.91 -4.14 -4.73
CA ARG A 19 -9.23 -5.27 -4.07
C ARG A 19 -8.66 -4.86 -2.70
N VAL A 20 -8.00 -3.69 -2.62
CA VAL A 20 -7.46 -3.17 -1.36
C VAL A 20 -8.59 -2.87 -0.37
N LYS A 21 -9.63 -2.13 -0.78
CA LYS A 21 -10.80 -1.87 0.09
C LYS A 21 -11.40 -3.15 0.67
N LYS A 22 -11.60 -4.15 -0.18
CA LYS A 22 -12.17 -5.45 0.22
C LYS A 22 -11.26 -6.19 1.20
N ASN A 23 -9.96 -6.27 0.92
CA ASN A 23 -9.02 -7.05 1.71
C ASN A 23 -8.73 -6.44 3.09
N PHE A 24 -8.79 -5.11 3.20
CA PHE A 24 -8.57 -4.39 4.45
C PHE A 24 -9.88 -3.94 5.12
N GLU A 25 -11.04 -4.32 4.57
CA GLU A 25 -12.37 -3.94 5.07
C GLU A 25 -12.57 -2.42 5.20
N LEU A 26 -11.96 -1.64 4.28
CA LEU A 26 -11.97 -0.17 4.30
C LEU A 26 -13.02 0.40 3.35
N LYS A 27 -13.84 1.33 3.86
CA LYS A 27 -14.82 2.08 3.04
C LYS A 27 -14.15 3.10 2.12
N HIS A 28 -13.11 3.77 2.62
CA HIS A 28 -12.42 4.86 1.94
C HIS A 28 -10.91 4.58 1.89
N LEU A 29 -10.28 5.08 0.83
CA LEU A 29 -8.82 5.08 0.64
C LEU A 29 -8.43 6.45 0.13
N ARG A 30 -7.24 6.91 0.48
CA ARG A 30 -6.63 8.08 -0.16
C ARG A 30 -5.79 7.58 -1.33
N VAL A 31 -6.07 8.10 -2.52
CA VAL A 31 -5.47 7.61 -3.76
C VAL A 31 -4.96 8.78 -4.58
N CYS A 32 -3.71 8.69 -5.02
CA CYS A 32 -3.14 9.55 -6.05
C CYS A 32 -3.01 8.73 -7.35
N ARG A 33 -3.81 9.06 -8.36
CA ARG A 33 -3.69 8.45 -9.69
C ARG A 33 -2.61 9.18 -10.49
N ALA A 34 -1.63 8.45 -10.99
CA ALA A 34 -0.75 8.95 -12.03
C ALA A 34 -1.56 9.13 -13.33
N PRO A 35 -1.31 10.19 -14.13
CA PRO A 35 -2.08 10.46 -15.35
C PRO A 35 -2.15 9.26 -16.30
N ILE A 36 -1.06 8.49 -16.42
CA ILE A 36 -1.00 7.31 -17.29
C ILE A 36 -1.91 6.15 -16.85
N HIS A 37 -2.36 6.13 -15.59
CA HIS A 37 -3.22 5.08 -15.03
C HIS A 37 -4.69 5.54 -14.89
N ASP A 38 -4.99 6.81 -15.19
CA ASP A 38 -6.33 7.36 -15.05
C ASP A 38 -7.13 7.21 -16.35
N SER A 39 -8.11 6.31 -16.33
CA SER A 39 -9.00 6.03 -17.45
C SER A 39 -9.86 7.24 -17.88
N LYS A 40 -9.97 8.26 -17.04
CA LYS A 40 -10.75 9.46 -17.33
C LYS A 40 -9.97 10.54 -18.08
N LEU A 41 -8.63 10.44 -18.13
CA LEU A 41 -7.76 11.47 -18.70
C LEU A 41 -7.31 11.17 -20.14
N GLY A 42 -7.71 10.05 -20.76
CA GLY A 42 -7.41 9.75 -22.16
C GLY A 42 -7.78 8.34 -22.61
N SER A 43 -7.59 8.05 -23.90
CA SER A 43 -7.83 6.75 -24.50
C SER A 43 -6.66 5.79 -24.22
N GLY A 44 -6.84 4.89 -23.24
CA GLY A 44 -5.92 3.77 -22.99
C GLY A 44 -5.04 3.92 -21.75
N ALA A 45 -5.67 4.01 -20.57
CA ALA A 45 -4.94 3.95 -19.30
C ALA A 45 -4.07 2.68 -19.20
N LYS A 46 -2.80 2.86 -18.87
CA LYS A 46 -1.89 1.77 -18.54
C LYS A 46 -2.39 1.04 -17.30
N LYS A 47 -2.16 -0.26 -17.27
CA LYS A 47 -2.54 -1.13 -16.16
C LYS A 47 -1.39 -1.22 -15.14
N ILE A 48 -1.75 -1.46 -13.88
CA ILE A 48 -0.84 -1.72 -12.78
C ILE A 48 -0.42 -3.19 -12.84
N GLN A 49 0.88 -3.45 -12.81
CA GLN A 49 1.43 -4.80 -12.68
C GLN A 49 2.38 -4.93 -11.50
N LYS A 50 3.30 -3.96 -11.33
CA LYS A 50 4.33 -4.02 -10.30
C LYS A 50 4.05 -3.00 -9.20
N ILE A 51 3.95 -3.48 -7.98
CA ILE A 51 3.51 -2.70 -6.81
C ILE A 51 4.60 -2.77 -5.75
N ALA A 52 5.12 -1.63 -5.32
CA ALA A 52 5.96 -1.56 -4.12
C ALA A 52 5.07 -1.37 -2.91
N ILE A 53 5.13 -2.31 -1.96
CA ILE A 53 4.28 -2.32 -0.77
C ILE A 53 5.11 -2.24 0.51
N CYS A 54 4.69 -1.38 1.43
CA CYS A 54 5.22 -1.36 2.79
C CYS A 54 4.11 -0.92 3.75
N ALA A 55 3.64 -1.81 4.61
CA ALA A 55 2.68 -1.46 5.65
C ALA A 55 3.24 -0.38 6.60
N GLY A 56 2.34 0.35 7.26
CA GLY A 56 2.65 1.45 8.16
C GLY A 56 3.20 2.68 7.43
N SER A 57 4.18 3.36 8.04
CA SER A 57 4.84 4.56 7.50
C SER A 57 5.95 4.20 6.51
N GLY A 58 5.57 3.65 5.36
CA GLY A 58 6.50 3.01 4.43
C GLY A 58 7.20 3.96 3.46
N SER A 59 6.91 5.27 3.48
CA SER A 59 7.42 6.20 2.47
C SER A 59 8.95 6.14 2.32
N SER A 60 9.69 6.23 3.43
CA SER A 60 11.15 6.17 3.40
C SER A 60 11.68 4.84 2.85
N VAL A 61 10.97 3.73 3.08
CA VAL A 61 11.34 2.41 2.55
C VAL A 61 11.11 2.35 1.04
N LEU A 62 10.00 2.88 0.55
CA LEU A 62 9.68 2.85 -0.88
C LEU A 62 10.52 3.86 -1.66
N VAL A 63 10.66 5.07 -1.14
CA VAL A 63 11.38 6.20 -1.75
C VAL A 63 12.89 5.99 -1.70
N ASN A 64 13.45 5.66 -0.54
CA ASN A 64 14.91 5.58 -0.39
C ASN A 64 15.51 4.29 -0.95
N ALA A 65 14.71 3.25 -1.21
CA ALA A 65 15.18 2.01 -1.82
C ALA A 65 15.35 2.10 -3.35
N GLY A 66 15.27 3.31 -3.94
CA GLY A 66 15.43 3.50 -5.39
C GLY A 66 14.27 2.96 -6.22
N VAL A 67 13.18 2.55 -5.57
CA VAL A 67 11.98 2.09 -6.27
C VAL A 67 11.39 3.28 -7.00
N GLY A 68 11.10 3.13 -8.29
CA GLY A 68 10.40 4.10 -9.14
C GLY A 68 10.93 5.55 -9.11
N SER A 69 12.23 5.70 -8.85
CA SER A 69 12.96 6.97 -8.79
C SER A 69 12.43 7.88 -7.69
N ALA A 70 12.82 7.78 -6.42
CA ALA A 70 12.63 8.88 -5.47
C ALA A 70 13.77 9.07 -4.47
N GLY A 71 14.80 8.22 -4.53
CA GLY A 71 15.93 8.26 -3.60
C GLY A 71 17.25 7.91 -4.27
N LYS A 72 18.29 8.66 -3.83
CA LYS A 72 19.74 8.58 -4.12
C LYS A 72 20.18 8.37 -5.58
N GLU A 73 20.88 9.37 -6.11
CA GLU A 73 21.70 9.23 -7.31
C GLU A 73 22.60 7.98 -7.21
N GLY A 74 22.56 7.14 -8.23
CA GLY A 74 23.40 5.93 -8.33
C GLY A 74 22.80 4.63 -7.78
N ALA A 75 21.56 4.63 -7.27
CA ALA A 75 20.85 3.39 -6.93
C ALA A 75 20.29 2.71 -8.20
N GLU A 76 20.31 1.37 -8.25
CA GLU A 76 19.66 0.60 -9.31
C GLU A 76 18.14 0.83 -9.24
N GLU A 77 17.57 1.44 -10.28
CA GLU A 77 16.16 1.77 -10.32
C GLU A 77 15.31 0.51 -10.49
N VAL A 78 14.41 0.26 -9.54
CA VAL A 78 13.39 -0.78 -9.72
C VAL A 78 12.09 -0.10 -10.17
N PRO A 79 11.72 -0.16 -11.46
CA PRO A 79 10.51 0.48 -11.94
C PRO A 79 9.30 -0.18 -11.31
N VAL A 80 8.32 0.61 -10.87
CA VAL A 80 7.02 0.15 -10.37
C VAL A 80 5.91 1.07 -10.84
N ASP A 81 4.69 0.56 -10.87
CA ASP A 81 3.52 1.30 -11.33
C ASP A 81 2.76 1.95 -10.16
N CYS A 82 2.86 1.35 -8.95
CA CYS A 82 2.12 1.79 -7.78
C CYS A 82 2.92 1.64 -6.48
N TYR A 83 2.83 2.64 -5.62
CA TYR A 83 3.13 2.53 -4.19
C TYR A 83 1.88 2.20 -3.41
N PHE A 84 2.03 1.29 -2.45
CA PHE A 84 1.00 0.96 -1.50
C PHE A 84 1.58 0.98 -0.08
N THR A 85 1.14 1.92 0.74
CA THR A 85 1.59 2.04 2.13
C THR A 85 0.48 2.62 3.01
N GLY A 86 0.71 2.70 4.31
CA GLY A 86 -0.20 3.42 5.21
C GLY A 86 -0.11 4.92 4.99
N GLU A 87 1.12 5.46 5.03
CA GLU A 87 1.36 6.89 5.08
C GLU A 87 2.45 7.35 4.09
N MET A 88 2.20 8.50 3.46
CA MET A 88 3.20 9.31 2.75
C MET A 88 2.85 10.79 2.94
N SER A 89 3.85 11.66 3.02
CA SER A 89 3.63 13.10 3.03
C SER A 89 3.10 13.59 1.69
N HIS A 90 2.50 14.78 1.68
CA HIS A 90 1.97 15.40 0.45
C HIS A 90 3.04 15.52 -0.65
N HIS A 91 4.26 15.95 -0.29
CA HIS A 91 5.35 16.13 -1.25
C HIS A 91 5.85 14.81 -1.83
N GLU A 92 5.89 13.75 -1.04
CA GLU A 92 6.26 12.41 -1.52
C GLU A 92 5.21 11.85 -2.49
N VAL A 93 3.92 12.09 -2.22
CA VAL A 93 2.83 11.73 -3.13
C VAL A 93 2.94 12.50 -4.46
N LEU A 94 3.27 13.79 -4.42
CA LEU A 94 3.50 14.58 -5.63
C LEU A 94 4.70 14.08 -6.43
N LEU A 95 5.80 13.71 -5.75
CA LEU A 95 6.98 13.17 -6.37
C LEU A 95 6.71 11.81 -7.05
N ALA A 96 5.94 10.93 -6.41
CA ALA A 96 5.50 9.68 -7.03
C ALA A 96 4.66 9.95 -8.29
N LYS A 97 3.70 10.88 -8.20
CA LYS A 97 2.82 11.24 -9.32
C LYS A 97 3.59 11.79 -10.53
N SER A 98 4.57 12.67 -10.31
CA SER A 98 5.38 13.25 -11.40
C SER A 98 6.21 12.21 -12.15
N LYS A 99 6.42 11.06 -11.52
CA LYS A 99 7.16 9.91 -12.04
C LYS A 99 6.26 8.80 -12.55
N ASN A 100 5.00 9.13 -12.78
CA ASN A 100 3.98 8.21 -13.28
C ASN A 100 3.69 7.01 -12.36
N ILE A 101 4.00 7.13 -11.07
CA ILE A 101 3.66 6.13 -10.06
C ILE A 101 2.38 6.55 -9.37
N SER A 102 1.42 5.64 -9.28
CA SER A 102 0.22 5.88 -8.47
C SER A 102 0.45 5.53 -7.00
N VAL A 103 -0.30 6.15 -6.10
CA VAL A 103 -0.17 5.91 -4.66
C VAL A 103 -1.51 5.51 -4.08
N ILE A 104 -1.51 4.43 -3.29
CA ILE A 104 -2.63 4.03 -2.44
C ILE A 104 -2.18 4.15 -0.99
N LEU A 105 -2.92 4.94 -0.21
CA LEU A 105 -2.72 5.14 1.22
C LEU A 105 -3.93 4.59 1.99
N THR A 106 -3.65 3.73 2.96
CA THR A 106 -4.67 3.13 3.83
C THR A 106 -4.73 3.75 5.22
N GLU A 107 -3.89 4.74 5.52
CA GLU A 107 -3.50 5.11 6.89
C GLU A 107 -2.73 3.97 7.58
N HIS A 108 -2.05 4.29 8.68
CA HIS A 108 -0.99 3.46 9.26
C HIS A 108 -1.49 2.09 9.69
N SER A 109 -2.36 2.09 10.70
CA SER A 109 -2.68 0.89 11.44
C SER A 109 -3.66 -0.01 10.66
N ASN A 110 -4.44 0.59 9.76
CA ASN A 110 -5.30 -0.15 8.81
C ASN A 110 -4.51 -1.15 7.96
N SER A 111 -3.29 -0.82 7.54
CA SER A 111 -2.45 -1.72 6.75
C SER A 111 -1.83 -2.88 7.56
N GLU A 112 -1.86 -2.79 8.89
CA GLU A 112 -1.12 -3.69 9.79
C GLU A 112 -2.04 -4.63 10.57
N ARG A 113 -3.23 -4.16 10.97
CA ARG A 113 -4.16 -4.90 11.84
C ARG A 113 -4.59 -6.26 11.30
N GLY A 114 -4.63 -6.44 9.98
CA GLY A 114 -4.90 -7.75 9.37
C GLY A 114 -3.95 -8.85 9.87
N TYR A 115 -2.72 -8.48 10.23
CA TYR A 115 -1.72 -9.42 10.75
C TYR A 115 -2.03 -9.94 12.15
N LEU A 116 -2.84 -9.24 12.96
CA LEU A 116 -3.16 -9.67 14.33
C LEU A 116 -3.84 -11.05 14.38
N LYS A 117 -4.68 -11.37 13.39
CA LYS A 117 -5.31 -12.69 13.26
C LYS A 117 -4.29 -13.80 12.94
N VAL A 118 -3.28 -13.46 12.13
CA VAL A 118 -2.18 -14.38 11.80
C VAL A 118 -1.31 -14.63 13.03
N LEU A 119 -0.93 -13.55 13.73
CA LEU A 119 -0.13 -13.61 14.95
C LEU A 119 -0.85 -14.39 16.05
N GLN A 120 -2.16 -14.17 16.24
CA GLN A 120 -2.99 -14.95 17.17
C GLN A 120 -2.86 -16.45 16.89
N GLY A 121 -2.99 -16.86 15.62
CA GLY A 121 -2.88 -18.26 15.23
C GLY A 121 -1.49 -18.88 15.48
N TYR A 122 -0.41 -18.08 15.43
CA TYR A 122 0.92 -18.55 15.84
C TYR A 122 1.03 -18.66 17.36
N MET A 123 0.58 -17.65 18.09
CA MET A 123 0.65 -17.63 19.55
C MET A 123 -0.18 -18.74 20.18
N GLN A 124 -1.37 -19.05 19.66
CA GLN A 124 -2.21 -20.16 20.14
C GLN A 124 -1.57 -21.54 19.96
N LYS A 125 -0.64 -21.69 18.99
CA LYS A 125 0.09 -22.94 18.79
C LYS A 125 1.23 -23.10 19.79
N GLU A 126 1.93 -22.00 20.09
CA GLU A 126 3.09 -22.00 20.98
C GLU A 126 2.70 -21.91 22.46
N LEU A 127 1.60 -21.22 22.77
CA LEU A 127 1.13 -20.96 24.13
C LEU A 127 -0.18 -21.70 24.36
N THR A 128 -0.09 -22.94 24.83
CA THR A 128 -1.25 -23.83 25.01
C THR A 128 -1.99 -23.63 26.35
N ASP A 129 -1.33 -22.99 27.33
CA ASP A 129 -1.87 -22.80 28.68
C ASP A 129 -2.51 -21.41 28.91
N VAL A 130 -2.64 -20.59 27.86
CA VAL A 130 -3.22 -19.24 27.95
C VAL A 130 -4.18 -18.94 26.81
N ASP A 131 -5.21 -18.15 27.10
CA ASP A 131 -6.14 -17.66 26.09
C ASP A 131 -5.54 -16.47 25.33
N VAL A 132 -5.31 -16.66 24.03
CA VAL A 132 -4.86 -15.59 23.14
C VAL A 132 -6.05 -15.01 22.38
N VAL A 133 -6.34 -13.73 22.61
CA VAL A 133 -7.44 -12.99 21.99
C VAL A 133 -6.96 -11.74 21.25
N VAL A 134 -7.64 -11.35 20.18
CA VAL A 134 -7.43 -10.07 19.48
C VAL A 134 -8.45 -9.05 19.99
N SER A 135 -7.99 -7.83 20.31
CA SER A 135 -8.85 -6.74 20.77
C SER A 135 -9.94 -6.43 19.74
N LYS A 136 -11.18 -6.23 20.23
CA LYS A 136 -12.34 -5.81 19.40
C LYS A 136 -12.58 -4.30 19.42
N THR A 137 -11.90 -3.57 20.30
CA THR A 137 -12.09 -2.12 20.50
C THR A 137 -10.94 -1.29 19.93
N ASP A 138 -9.78 -1.90 19.68
CA ASP A 138 -8.66 -1.27 19.00
C ASP A 138 -9.05 -0.91 17.56
N LYS A 139 -8.76 0.33 17.17
CA LYS A 139 -9.15 0.91 15.87
C LYS A 139 -8.19 2.02 15.47
N ASP A 140 -8.20 2.37 14.19
CA ASP A 140 -7.37 3.47 13.71
C ASP A 140 -7.83 4.78 14.37
N PRO A 141 -6.89 5.62 14.85
CA PRO A 141 -7.26 6.88 15.48
C PRO A 141 -7.86 7.88 14.48
N LEU A 142 -7.61 7.74 13.18
CA LEU A 142 -8.11 8.62 12.14
C LEU A 142 -9.42 8.07 11.57
N GLN A 143 -10.42 8.95 11.47
CA GLN A 143 -11.72 8.65 10.84
C GLN A 143 -12.05 9.70 9.79
N VAL A 144 -12.80 9.28 8.78
CA VAL A 144 -13.39 10.17 7.77
C VAL A 144 -14.80 10.48 8.26
N GLU A 145 -15.03 11.75 8.64
CA GLU A 145 -16.34 12.28 9.04
C GLU A 145 -17.14 12.77 7.82
#